data_AF-A0A3N5KMP4-F1
#
_entry.id   AF-A0A3N5KMP4-F1
#
_cell.length_a   1.000
_cell.length_b   1.000
_cell.length_c   1.000
_cell.angle_alpha   90.00
_cell.angle_beta   90.00
_cell.angle_gamma   90.00
#
_symmetry.space_group_name_H-M   'P 1'
#
loop_
_entity.id
_entity.type
_entity.pdbx_description
1 polymer ?
#
loop_
_entity_poly.entity_id
_entity_poly.type
_entity_poly.pdbx_seq_one_letter_code
_entity_poly.pdbx_strand_id
1 'polypeptide(L)'
;MAAGPIDFPSEPLISVWEHSAKVDIAPLVKEIGFNTVWTHDRPYDGTMKLEDTLMYRHMKTPGVKYIIAKVERGIWGWKFEEAMRHSAWIAELSLTHKEIIGLYLNDFNQEMDETAKGGHSEQEFRQIIAKVKAINPRLAIWVPCYPPRELEKPYDFDIDAIIFSFYNTKQLQNREPQLERALKKFPGKPILGSLYLNAGSEGRWLTEQEFKGLMDFFVEKVNEGKLAGIRVFRVESLNQRPEYVKWLKESLSKLKRP
;
A
#
# COMPACT_ATOMS: atom_id res chain seq x y z
N MET A 1 -20.90 -11.97 18.37
CA MET A 1 -20.35 -10.70 18.87
C MET A 1 -19.87 -9.90 17.67
N ALA A 2 -20.33 -8.66 17.49
CA ALA A 2 -19.77 -7.80 16.45
C ALA A 2 -18.28 -7.59 16.74
N ALA A 3 -17.42 -7.76 15.74
CA ALA A 3 -16.01 -7.46 15.91
C ALA A 3 -15.86 -5.98 16.27
N GLY A 4 -15.08 -5.66 17.32
CA GLY A 4 -14.68 -4.28 17.61
C GLY A 4 -13.92 -3.66 16.43
N PRO A 5 -13.74 -2.32 16.44
CA PRO A 5 -13.10 -1.60 15.33
C PRO A 5 -11.69 -2.14 15.03
N ILE A 6 -11.25 -1.95 13.78
CA ILE A 6 -9.87 -2.28 13.37
C ILE A 6 -8.91 -1.34 14.11
N ASP A 7 -7.99 -1.92 14.86
CA ASP A 7 -6.94 -1.17 15.56
C ASP A 7 -5.77 -0.92 14.60
N PHE A 8 -5.74 0.27 13.99
CA PHE A 8 -4.58 0.70 13.22
C PHE A 8 -3.43 1.14 14.15
N PRO A 9 -2.17 0.97 13.73
CA PRO A 9 -1.03 1.48 14.48
C PRO A 9 -1.16 2.98 14.80
N SER A 10 -0.81 3.36 16.03
CA SER A 10 -0.82 4.76 16.46
C SER A 10 0.38 5.56 15.94
N GLU A 11 1.46 4.87 15.54
CA GLU A 11 2.60 5.49 14.89
C GLU A 11 2.38 5.64 13.37
N PRO A 12 2.93 6.68 12.72
CA PRO A 12 2.85 6.79 11.28
C PRO A 12 3.45 5.57 10.56
N LEU A 13 2.74 5.06 9.56
CA LEU A 13 3.26 3.99 8.70
C LEU A 13 4.25 4.58 7.71
N ILE A 14 5.55 4.44 7.98
CA ILE A 14 6.61 4.79 7.05
C ILE A 14 6.91 3.54 6.24
N SER A 15 6.28 3.46 5.08
CA SER A 15 6.16 2.23 4.33
C SER A 15 6.95 2.23 3.02
N VAL A 16 7.45 1.04 2.67
CA VAL A 16 8.06 0.80 1.37
C VAL A 16 7.43 -0.41 0.73
N TRP A 17 7.32 -0.36 -0.59
CA TRP A 17 6.88 -1.50 -1.39
C TRP A 17 8.08 -2.14 -2.09
N GLU A 18 8.20 -3.46 -1.98
CA GLU A 18 9.17 -4.25 -2.74
C GLU A 18 8.47 -5.37 -3.54
N HIS A 19 8.89 -5.57 -4.79
CA HIS A 19 8.33 -6.58 -5.70
C HIS A 19 9.23 -7.79 -5.91
N SER A 20 10.50 -7.68 -5.55
CA SER A 20 11.54 -8.63 -5.89
C SER A 20 12.13 -9.22 -4.64
N ALA A 21 12.03 -10.54 -4.56
CA ALA A 21 12.71 -11.34 -3.55
C ALA A 21 14.23 -11.26 -3.60
N LYS A 22 14.82 -10.57 -4.58
CA LYS A 22 16.27 -10.44 -4.71
C LYS A 22 16.81 -9.18 -4.03
N VAL A 23 15.94 -8.26 -3.64
CA VAL A 23 16.33 -6.96 -3.09
C VAL A 23 16.39 -7.08 -1.56
N ASP A 24 17.58 -6.85 -1.00
CA ASP A 24 17.72 -6.69 0.45
C ASP A 24 17.30 -5.28 0.86
N ILE A 25 16.23 -5.20 1.66
CA ILE A 25 15.67 -3.92 2.13
C ILE A 25 16.29 -3.48 3.46
N ALA A 26 16.99 -4.37 4.17
CA ALA A 26 17.46 -4.12 5.53
C ALA A 26 18.34 -2.86 5.67
N PRO A 27 19.27 -2.56 4.73
CA PRO A 27 20.05 -1.32 4.79
C PRO A 27 19.17 -0.08 4.76
N LEU A 28 18.14 -0.05 3.90
CA LEU A 28 17.25 1.09 3.77
C LEU A 28 16.23 1.19 4.90
N VAL A 29 15.77 0.06 5.44
CA VAL A 29 14.97 0.04 6.68
C VAL A 29 15.74 0.72 7.80
N LYS A 30 17.02 0.37 7.99
CA LYS A 30 17.88 0.98 9.00
C LYS A 30 18.15 2.46 8.73
N GLU A 31 18.42 2.82 7.48
CA GLU A 31 18.82 4.17 7.12
C GLU A 31 17.66 5.17 7.11
N ILE A 32 16.50 4.76 6.60
CA ILE A 32 15.30 5.61 6.45
C ILE A 32 14.39 5.52 7.68
N GLY A 33 14.34 4.36 8.32
CA GLY A 33 13.37 4.06 9.37
C GLY A 33 12.02 3.58 8.84
N PHE A 34 12.00 2.84 7.72
CA PHE A 34 10.78 2.17 7.27
C PHE A 34 10.30 1.17 8.33
N ASN A 35 9.07 1.31 8.81
CA ASN A 35 8.47 0.40 9.79
C ASN A 35 7.44 -0.56 9.17
N THR A 36 7.05 -0.32 7.91
CA THR A 36 6.00 -1.07 7.22
C THR A 36 6.48 -1.53 5.85
N VAL A 37 6.23 -2.77 5.49
CA VAL A 37 6.61 -3.32 4.18
C VAL A 37 5.40 -3.90 3.48
N TRP A 38 5.32 -3.62 2.19
CA TRP A 38 4.35 -4.20 1.30
C TRP A 38 5.00 -5.30 0.49
N THR A 39 4.47 -6.50 0.61
CA THR A 39 5.08 -7.67 0.00
C THR A 39 4.41 -8.03 -1.29
N HIS A 40 5.14 -8.76 -2.11
CA HIS A 40 4.65 -9.36 -3.33
C HIS A 40 5.04 -10.84 -3.29
N ASP A 41 4.09 -11.68 -2.92
CA ASP A 41 4.26 -13.12 -2.88
C ASP A 41 3.59 -13.77 -4.08
N ARG A 42 3.96 -15.01 -4.40
CA ARG A 42 3.21 -15.80 -5.40
C ARG A 42 1.85 -16.20 -4.82
N PRO A 43 0.85 -16.53 -5.67
CA PRO A 43 -0.42 -17.00 -5.16
C PRO A 43 -0.23 -18.28 -4.35
N TYR A 44 -1.03 -18.42 -3.29
CA TYR A 44 -0.97 -19.58 -2.41
C TYR A 44 -1.44 -20.83 -3.17
N ASP A 45 -0.61 -21.87 -3.18
CA ASP A 45 -0.84 -23.10 -3.93
C ASP A 45 -1.37 -24.27 -3.08
N GLY A 46 -1.66 -24.04 -1.80
CA GLY A 46 -2.09 -25.08 -0.86
C GLY A 46 -0.94 -25.77 -0.12
N THR A 47 0.31 -25.54 -0.51
CA THR A 47 1.50 -26.19 0.07
C THR A 47 2.59 -25.21 0.49
N MET A 48 2.53 -23.98 -0.01
CA MET A 48 3.43 -22.89 0.34
C MET A 48 3.49 -22.68 1.85
N LYS A 49 4.70 -22.64 2.41
CA LYS A 49 4.92 -22.33 3.82
C LYS A 49 5.15 -20.84 3.98
N LEU A 50 4.75 -20.29 5.13
CA LEU A 50 4.97 -18.88 5.43
C LEU A 50 6.47 -18.55 5.34
N GLU A 51 7.34 -19.43 5.83
CA GLU A 51 8.79 -19.24 5.88
C GLU A 51 9.44 -19.02 4.51
N ASP A 52 8.78 -19.48 3.44
CA ASP A 52 9.25 -19.35 2.06
C ASP A 52 8.83 -18.01 1.40
N THR A 53 8.06 -17.17 2.11
CA THR A 53 7.50 -15.92 1.59
C THR A 53 8.35 -14.68 1.87
N LEU A 54 8.09 -13.62 1.09
CA LEU A 54 8.55 -12.27 1.37
C LEU A 54 7.89 -11.67 2.60
N MET A 55 6.62 -11.98 2.88
CA MET A 55 5.99 -11.64 4.16
C MET A 55 6.88 -12.05 5.32
N TYR A 56 7.23 -13.33 5.41
CA TYR A 56 8.03 -13.84 6.51
C TYR A 56 9.43 -13.23 6.58
N ARG A 57 10.09 -13.10 5.43
CA ARG A 57 11.41 -12.46 5.37
C ARG A 57 11.37 -11.04 5.94
N HIS A 58 10.35 -10.27 5.59
CA HIS A 58 10.23 -8.89 6.06
C HIS A 58 9.78 -8.80 7.52
N MET A 59 8.99 -9.76 8.03
CA MET A 59 8.77 -9.90 9.48
C MET A 59 10.06 -10.11 10.27
N LYS A 60 11.09 -10.71 9.65
CA LYS A 60 12.40 -10.91 10.29
C LYS A 60 13.38 -9.77 10.06
N THR A 61 13.02 -8.75 9.29
CA THR A 61 13.90 -7.61 9.03
C THR A 61 13.86 -6.64 10.22
N PRO A 62 14.99 -6.40 10.92
CA PRO A 62 15.00 -5.48 12.06
C PRO A 62 14.50 -4.08 11.69
N GLY A 63 13.55 -3.55 12.46
CA GLY A 63 12.91 -2.25 12.21
C GLY A 63 11.57 -2.34 11.50
N VAL A 64 11.30 -3.41 10.74
CA VAL A 64 9.97 -3.68 10.19
C VAL A 64 9.07 -4.20 11.31
N LYS A 65 7.92 -3.56 11.48
CA LYS A 65 6.89 -3.92 12.47
C LYS A 65 5.62 -4.42 11.80
N TYR A 66 5.36 -3.94 10.58
CA TYR A 66 4.09 -4.14 9.91
C TYR A 66 4.26 -4.65 8.49
N ILE A 67 3.38 -5.55 8.09
CA ILE A 67 3.28 -6.15 6.77
C ILE A 67 1.90 -5.86 6.21
N ILE A 68 1.87 -5.34 4.98
CA ILE A 68 0.67 -5.28 4.16
C ILE A 68 0.88 -6.26 3.00
N ALA A 69 0.21 -7.40 3.09
CA ALA A 69 0.32 -8.47 2.10
C ALA A 69 -0.51 -8.12 0.87
N LYS A 70 -0.07 -8.52 -0.31
CA LYS A 70 -0.68 -8.08 -1.57
C LYS A 70 -1.38 -9.21 -2.30
N VAL A 71 -2.53 -8.88 -2.90
CA VAL A 71 -3.14 -9.65 -3.98
C VAL A 71 -2.74 -9.01 -5.29
N GLU A 72 -2.12 -9.80 -6.18
CA GLU A 72 -1.68 -9.30 -7.47
C GLU A 72 -2.79 -9.30 -8.51
N ARG A 73 -2.56 -8.55 -9.58
CA ARG A 73 -3.56 -8.32 -10.62
C ARG A 73 -3.89 -9.56 -11.43
N GLY A 74 -5.16 -9.70 -11.79
CA GLY A 74 -5.58 -10.72 -12.74
C GLY A 74 -4.96 -10.55 -14.13
N ILE A 75 -4.74 -9.29 -14.54
CA ILE A 75 -4.05 -8.95 -15.80
C ILE A 75 -2.61 -9.48 -15.84
N TRP A 76 -1.99 -9.73 -14.68
CA TRP A 76 -0.65 -10.34 -14.59
C TRP A 76 -0.70 -11.86 -14.40
N GLY A 77 -1.87 -12.46 -14.64
CA GLY A 77 -2.07 -13.91 -14.70
C GLY A 77 -2.67 -14.53 -13.44
N TRP A 78 -2.95 -13.76 -12.39
CA TRP A 78 -3.61 -14.29 -11.19
C TRP A 78 -5.08 -14.56 -11.47
N LYS A 79 -5.46 -15.83 -11.49
CA LYS A 79 -6.87 -16.19 -11.65
C LYS A 79 -7.63 -15.84 -10.37
N PHE A 80 -8.93 -15.60 -10.51
CA PHE A 80 -9.79 -15.32 -9.36
C PHE A 80 -9.66 -16.35 -8.23
N GLU A 81 -9.64 -17.64 -8.55
CA GLU A 81 -9.45 -18.71 -7.56
C GLU A 81 -8.10 -18.62 -6.83
N GLU A 82 -7.05 -18.16 -7.51
CA GLU A 82 -5.73 -17.96 -6.92
C GLU A 82 -5.72 -16.76 -5.99
N ALA A 83 -6.31 -15.63 -6.43
CA ALA A 83 -6.51 -14.44 -5.60
C ALA A 83 -7.35 -14.75 -4.36
N MET A 84 -8.44 -15.51 -4.52
CA MET A 84 -9.32 -15.95 -3.44
C MET A 84 -8.59 -16.81 -2.41
N ARG A 85 -7.91 -17.87 -2.85
CA ARG A 85 -7.16 -18.76 -1.95
C ARG A 85 -6.04 -18.02 -1.24
N HIS A 86 -5.30 -17.17 -1.94
CA HIS A 86 -4.21 -16.40 -1.34
C HIS A 86 -4.72 -15.39 -0.30
N SER A 87 -5.83 -14.71 -0.60
CA SER A 87 -6.46 -13.76 0.33
C SER A 87 -6.98 -14.45 1.59
N ALA A 88 -7.61 -15.62 1.45
CA ALA A 88 -8.05 -16.43 2.59
C ALA A 88 -6.85 -16.88 3.44
N TRP A 89 -5.78 -17.34 2.81
CA TRP A 89 -4.56 -17.75 3.51
C TRP A 89 -3.90 -16.60 4.28
N ILE A 90 -3.80 -15.41 3.69
CA ILE A 90 -3.30 -14.21 4.40
C ILE A 90 -4.21 -13.88 5.60
N ALA A 91 -5.52 -13.97 5.44
CA ALA A 91 -6.46 -13.74 6.53
C ALA A 91 -6.25 -14.73 7.68
N GLU A 92 -6.03 -16.02 7.39
CA GLU A 92 -5.71 -17.03 8.39
C GLU A 92 -4.38 -16.75 9.09
N LEU A 93 -3.33 -16.43 8.33
CA LEU A 93 -2.02 -16.07 8.89
C LEU A 93 -2.10 -14.85 9.81
N SER A 94 -2.90 -13.84 9.47
CA SER A 94 -3.04 -12.62 10.27
C SER A 94 -3.66 -12.83 11.65
N LEU A 95 -4.31 -13.99 11.90
CA LEU A 95 -4.84 -14.33 13.21
C LEU A 95 -3.72 -14.67 14.22
N THR A 96 -2.61 -15.21 13.74
CA THR A 96 -1.46 -15.62 14.58
C THR A 96 -0.23 -14.72 14.41
N HIS A 97 -0.11 -14.04 13.27
CA HIS A 97 1.00 -13.14 12.94
C HIS A 97 0.51 -11.69 12.94
N LYS A 98 0.61 -11.04 14.11
CA LYS A 98 0.11 -9.67 14.34
C LYS A 98 0.84 -8.61 13.51
N GLU A 99 2.00 -8.96 12.96
CA GLU A 99 2.74 -8.12 12.02
C GLU A 99 1.95 -7.93 10.71
N ILE A 100 1.09 -8.88 10.30
CA ILE A 100 0.22 -8.73 9.13
C ILE A 100 -0.98 -7.86 9.52
N ILE A 101 -0.91 -6.58 9.16
CA ILE A 101 -1.96 -5.60 9.51
C ILE A 101 -2.94 -5.34 8.36
N GLY A 102 -2.63 -5.81 7.15
CA GLY A 102 -3.50 -5.55 6.01
C GLY A 102 -3.29 -6.45 4.81
N LEU A 103 -4.34 -6.48 3.97
CA LEU A 103 -4.37 -7.05 2.64
C LEU A 103 -4.58 -5.92 1.63
N TYR A 104 -3.69 -5.78 0.66
CA TYR A 104 -3.79 -4.79 -0.42
C TYR A 104 -4.31 -5.42 -1.71
N LEU A 105 -5.41 -4.91 -2.23
CA LEU A 105 -5.98 -5.31 -3.52
C LEU A 105 -5.45 -4.38 -4.60
N ASN A 106 -4.52 -4.88 -5.43
CA ASN A 106 -3.79 -4.03 -6.37
C ASN A 106 -4.66 -3.52 -7.52
N ASP A 107 -4.43 -2.27 -7.95
CA ASP A 107 -5.08 -1.64 -9.10
C ASP A 107 -6.61 -1.86 -9.17
N PHE A 108 -7.25 -1.90 -8.01
CA PHE A 108 -8.64 -2.30 -7.75
C PHE A 108 -9.66 -1.79 -8.78
N ASN A 109 -9.77 -0.48 -8.98
CA ASN A 109 -10.72 0.08 -9.97
C ASN A 109 -10.28 -0.14 -11.41
N GLN A 110 -8.97 -0.13 -11.67
CA GLN A 110 -8.45 -0.39 -13.01
C GLN A 110 -8.76 -1.82 -13.46
N GLU A 111 -8.62 -2.81 -12.58
CA GLU A 111 -8.95 -4.20 -12.90
C GLU A 111 -10.42 -4.37 -13.26
N MET A 112 -11.32 -3.74 -12.50
CA MET A 112 -12.75 -3.76 -12.83
C MET A 112 -13.03 -3.15 -14.21
N ASP A 113 -12.39 -2.04 -14.53
CA ASP A 113 -12.50 -1.38 -15.84
C ASP A 113 -11.85 -2.22 -16.98
N GLU A 114 -10.95 -3.16 -16.64
CA GLU A 114 -10.17 -3.97 -17.58
C GLU A 114 -10.50 -5.47 -17.47
N THR A 115 -11.71 -5.82 -17.04
CA THR A 115 -12.16 -7.23 -16.91
C THR A 115 -11.97 -8.00 -18.22
N ALA A 116 -12.26 -7.37 -19.38
CA ALA A 116 -12.06 -7.98 -20.70
C ALA A 116 -10.58 -8.30 -21.04
N LYS A 117 -9.63 -7.72 -20.30
CA LYS A 117 -8.18 -7.99 -20.40
C LYS A 117 -7.68 -8.96 -19.33
N GLY A 118 -8.60 -9.62 -18.61
CA GLY A 118 -8.28 -10.55 -17.53
C GLY A 118 -8.21 -9.92 -16.14
N GLY A 119 -8.67 -8.67 -15.97
CA GLY A 119 -8.81 -8.07 -14.64
C GLY A 119 -9.95 -8.71 -13.83
N HIS A 120 -9.92 -8.53 -12.51
CA HIS A 120 -11.01 -8.95 -11.63
C HIS A 120 -12.22 -8.01 -11.70
N SER A 121 -13.40 -8.61 -11.76
CA SER A 121 -14.69 -7.93 -11.72
C SER A 121 -15.06 -7.45 -10.31
N GLU A 122 -16.06 -6.56 -10.22
CA GLU A 122 -16.62 -6.11 -8.95
C GLU A 122 -17.10 -7.28 -8.08
N GLN A 123 -17.81 -8.26 -8.66
CA GLN A 123 -18.33 -9.41 -7.92
C GLN A 123 -17.20 -10.24 -7.31
N GLU A 124 -16.12 -10.46 -8.06
CA GLU A 124 -14.95 -11.19 -7.59
C GLU A 124 -14.27 -10.46 -6.42
N PHE A 125 -14.08 -9.15 -6.52
CA PHE A 125 -13.55 -8.36 -5.41
C PHE A 125 -14.44 -8.40 -4.16
N ARG A 126 -15.78 -8.31 -4.32
CA ARG A 126 -16.71 -8.45 -3.18
C ARG A 126 -16.59 -9.82 -2.53
N GLN A 127 -16.45 -10.88 -3.32
CA GLN A 127 -16.27 -12.23 -2.79
C GLN A 127 -14.93 -12.37 -2.04
N ILE A 128 -13.83 -11.81 -2.58
CA ILE A 128 -12.52 -11.80 -1.91
C ILE A 128 -12.62 -11.08 -0.56
N ILE A 129 -13.18 -9.88 -0.54
CA ILE A 129 -13.35 -9.08 0.68
C ILE A 129 -14.21 -9.83 1.71
N ALA A 130 -15.38 -10.34 1.29
CA ALA A 130 -16.26 -11.09 2.17
C ALA A 130 -15.58 -12.33 2.76
N LYS A 131 -14.79 -13.06 1.96
CA LYS A 131 -14.03 -14.22 2.43
C LYS A 131 -12.99 -13.83 3.48
N VAL A 132 -12.23 -12.76 3.24
CA VAL A 132 -11.23 -12.25 4.18
C VAL A 132 -11.88 -11.84 5.49
N LYS A 133 -12.96 -11.04 5.42
CA LYS A 133 -13.70 -10.56 6.59
C LYS A 133 -14.36 -11.67 7.39
N ALA A 134 -14.81 -12.73 6.74
CA ALA A 134 -15.35 -13.90 7.42
C ALA A 134 -14.29 -14.67 8.22
N ILE A 135 -13.03 -14.64 7.80
CA ILE A 135 -11.91 -15.29 8.50
C ILE A 135 -11.34 -14.39 9.59
N ASN A 136 -10.96 -13.17 9.22
CA ASN A 136 -10.47 -12.15 10.13
C ASN A 136 -11.13 -10.80 9.84
N PRO A 137 -12.20 -10.43 10.57
CA PRO A 137 -12.87 -9.14 10.36
C PRO A 137 -11.99 -7.93 10.70
N ARG A 138 -10.90 -8.15 11.45
CA ARG A 138 -9.94 -7.10 11.83
C ARG A 138 -8.80 -6.91 10.84
N LEU A 139 -8.65 -7.79 9.84
CA LEU A 139 -7.65 -7.57 8.80
C LEU A 139 -8.12 -6.42 7.90
N ALA A 140 -7.29 -5.37 7.82
CA ALA A 140 -7.62 -4.18 7.02
C ALA A 140 -7.49 -4.48 5.52
N ILE A 141 -8.51 -4.14 4.75
CA ILE A 141 -8.49 -4.15 3.29
C ILE A 141 -8.05 -2.77 2.80
N TRP A 142 -6.90 -2.76 2.14
CA TRP A 142 -6.29 -1.58 1.53
C TRP A 142 -6.54 -1.59 0.02
N VAL A 143 -6.92 -0.43 -0.53
CA VAL A 143 -7.09 -0.26 -1.98
C VAL A 143 -6.40 1.02 -2.47
N PRO A 144 -5.92 1.07 -3.72
CA PRO A 144 -5.37 2.29 -4.30
C PRO A 144 -6.48 3.31 -4.55
N CYS A 145 -6.11 4.58 -4.50
CA CYS A 145 -6.85 5.71 -5.03
C CYS A 145 -5.92 6.62 -5.84
N TYR A 146 -6.01 6.53 -7.17
CA TYR A 146 -5.26 7.36 -8.12
C TYR A 146 -6.13 8.55 -8.59
N PRO A 147 -5.98 9.75 -8.00
CA PRO A 147 -6.75 10.93 -8.40
C PRO A 147 -6.32 11.47 -9.78
N PRO A 148 -7.20 12.25 -10.45
CA PRO A 148 -8.55 12.58 -10.04
C PRO A 148 -9.57 11.49 -10.38
N ARG A 149 -9.27 10.61 -11.36
CA ARG A 149 -10.22 9.65 -11.93
C ARG A 149 -10.89 8.78 -10.88
N GLU A 150 -10.13 8.23 -9.94
CA GLU A 150 -10.70 7.32 -8.95
C GLU A 150 -11.52 8.05 -7.89
N LEU A 151 -11.29 9.35 -7.66
CA LEU A 151 -12.15 10.15 -6.79
C LEU A 151 -13.59 10.31 -7.33
N GLU A 152 -13.86 9.92 -8.58
CA GLU A 152 -15.22 9.85 -9.14
C GLU A 152 -15.87 8.46 -9.00
N LYS A 153 -15.11 7.40 -8.71
CA LYS A 153 -15.62 6.01 -8.59
C LYS A 153 -16.34 5.81 -7.26
N PRO A 154 -17.41 5.00 -7.13
CA PRO A 154 -18.22 4.95 -5.91
C PRO A 154 -17.47 4.45 -4.66
N TYR A 155 -16.53 3.50 -4.79
CA TYR A 155 -15.88 2.81 -3.65
C TYR A 155 -16.88 2.19 -2.65
N ASP A 156 -18.03 1.74 -3.14
CA ASP A 156 -19.06 1.09 -2.32
C ASP A 156 -18.69 -0.38 -2.01
N PHE A 157 -17.65 -0.55 -1.20
CA PHE A 157 -17.10 -1.84 -0.77
C PHE A 157 -16.77 -1.80 0.72
N ASP A 158 -16.70 -2.97 1.35
CA ASP A 158 -16.24 -3.12 2.73
C ASP A 158 -14.70 -3.06 2.81
N ILE A 159 -14.17 -1.90 2.44
CA ILE A 159 -12.73 -1.56 2.48
C ILE A 159 -12.43 -0.70 3.71
N ASP A 160 -11.20 -0.74 4.21
CA ASP A 160 -10.86 -0.07 5.48
C ASP A 160 -9.94 1.11 5.30
N ALA A 161 -9.06 1.07 4.31
CA ALA A 161 -8.00 2.06 4.17
C ALA A 161 -7.59 2.31 2.71
N ILE A 162 -7.05 3.51 2.47
CA ILE A 162 -6.83 4.06 1.13
C ILE A 162 -5.36 4.40 0.90
N ILE A 163 -4.92 4.18 -0.33
CA ILE A 163 -3.56 4.45 -0.76
C ILE A 163 -3.62 5.50 -1.83
N PHE A 164 -3.46 6.74 -1.39
CA PHE A 164 -3.64 7.91 -2.21
C PHE A 164 -2.34 8.23 -2.95
N SER A 165 -2.31 8.02 -4.27
CA SER A 165 -1.07 8.10 -5.05
C SER A 165 -1.22 8.90 -6.33
N PHE A 166 -0.31 9.83 -6.57
CA PHE A 166 -0.22 10.52 -7.86
C PHE A 166 0.57 9.67 -8.86
N TYR A 167 -0.04 9.37 -10.01
CA TYR A 167 0.61 8.60 -11.08
C TYR A 167 1.34 9.50 -12.11
N ASN A 168 1.01 10.79 -12.14
CA ASN A 168 1.49 11.76 -13.12
C ASN A 168 1.87 13.08 -12.43
N THR A 169 2.98 13.71 -12.83
CA THR A 169 3.48 14.91 -12.15
C THR A 169 2.61 16.13 -12.39
N LYS A 170 1.85 16.16 -13.50
CA LYS A 170 0.83 17.17 -13.79
C LYS A 170 -0.38 17.10 -12.85
N GLN A 171 -0.40 16.22 -11.85
CA GLN A 171 -1.41 16.26 -10.80
C GLN A 171 -0.87 16.89 -9.51
N LEU A 172 0.45 17.09 -9.39
CA LEU A 172 1.09 17.57 -8.17
C LEU A 172 0.72 19.01 -7.83
N GLN A 173 0.37 19.84 -8.81
CA GLN A 173 -0.13 21.19 -8.55
C GLN A 173 -1.53 21.20 -7.92
N ASN A 174 -2.29 20.10 -8.07
CA ASN A 174 -3.62 19.92 -7.50
C ASN A 174 -3.60 19.00 -6.26
N ARG A 175 -2.42 18.74 -5.68
CA ARG A 175 -2.27 17.73 -4.62
C ARG A 175 -3.14 17.99 -3.40
N GLU A 176 -3.24 19.24 -2.97
CA GLU A 176 -4.03 19.64 -1.81
C GLU A 176 -5.54 19.51 -2.06
N PRO A 177 -6.14 20.14 -3.09
CA PRO A 177 -7.57 19.98 -3.34
C PRO A 177 -7.94 18.51 -3.63
N GLN A 178 -7.05 17.71 -4.21
CA GLN A 178 -7.31 16.27 -4.41
C GLN A 178 -7.27 15.48 -3.10
N LEU A 179 -6.35 15.77 -2.19
CA LEU A 179 -6.33 15.14 -0.87
C LEU A 179 -7.56 15.54 -0.05
N GLU A 180 -7.96 16.80 -0.05
CA GLU A 180 -9.16 17.26 0.66
C GLU A 180 -10.44 16.58 0.13
N ARG A 181 -10.51 16.34 -1.18
CA ARG A 181 -11.58 15.52 -1.76
C ARG A 181 -11.52 14.06 -1.29
N ALA A 182 -10.34 13.47 -1.20
CA ALA A 182 -10.16 12.11 -0.69
C ALA A 182 -10.59 11.99 0.78
N LEU A 183 -10.20 12.94 1.63
CA LEU A 183 -10.56 12.97 3.05
C LEU A 183 -12.08 13.07 3.25
N LYS A 184 -12.76 13.89 2.43
CA LYS A 184 -14.23 14.00 2.45
C LYS A 184 -14.91 12.71 1.96
N LYS A 185 -14.32 12.06 0.96
CA LYS A 185 -14.86 10.84 0.37
C LYS A 185 -14.71 9.62 1.27
N PHE A 186 -13.61 9.55 2.02
CA PHE A 186 -13.25 8.41 2.88
C PHE A 186 -13.22 8.84 4.34
N PRO A 187 -14.36 9.31 4.91
CA PRO A 187 -14.38 9.87 6.25
C PRO A 187 -13.95 8.82 7.28
N GLY A 188 -12.97 9.17 8.10
CA GLY A 188 -12.45 8.33 9.18
C GLY A 188 -11.62 7.11 8.73
N LYS A 189 -11.45 6.88 7.43
CA LYS A 189 -10.60 5.79 6.93
C LYS A 189 -9.14 6.25 6.89
N PRO A 190 -8.17 5.43 7.34
CA PRO A 190 -6.76 5.74 7.17
C PRO A 190 -6.39 5.95 5.71
N ILE A 191 -5.61 6.99 5.43
CA ILE A 191 -5.07 7.26 4.10
C ILE A 191 -3.54 7.31 4.18
N LEU A 192 -2.86 6.54 3.34
CA LEU A 192 -1.42 6.67 3.11
C LEU A 192 -1.15 7.49 1.86
N GLY A 193 -0.32 8.53 2.01
CA GLY A 193 0.22 9.27 0.87
C GLY A 193 1.29 8.43 0.19
N SER A 194 1.13 8.19 -1.11
CA SER A 194 2.05 7.34 -1.87
C SER A 194 2.75 8.11 -2.98
N LEU A 195 4.01 7.79 -3.20
CA LEU A 195 4.82 8.34 -4.28
C LEU A 195 5.44 7.24 -5.15
N TYR A 196 5.49 7.48 -6.46
CA TYR A 196 6.28 6.71 -7.42
C TYR A 196 7.49 7.56 -7.82
N LEU A 197 8.71 7.01 -7.65
CA LEU A 197 9.95 7.74 -7.99
C LEU A 197 10.11 7.94 -9.51
N ASN A 198 9.64 6.96 -10.27
CA ASN A 198 9.48 7.06 -11.70
C ASN A 198 8.02 7.42 -11.98
N ALA A 199 7.78 8.61 -12.55
CA ALA A 199 6.45 9.04 -12.93
C ALA A 199 5.94 8.12 -14.04
N GLY A 200 5.11 7.13 -13.67
CA GLY A 200 4.84 5.95 -14.49
C GLY A 200 4.32 6.28 -15.89
N SER A 201 3.47 7.29 -16.04
CA SER A 201 2.98 7.73 -17.37
C SER A 201 3.98 8.52 -18.19
N GLU A 202 5.05 9.05 -17.58
CA GLU A 202 6.01 9.95 -18.22
C GLU A 202 7.36 9.28 -18.53
N GLY A 203 7.61 8.09 -17.96
CA GLY A 203 8.84 7.34 -18.21
C GLY A 203 10.10 8.04 -17.71
N ARG A 204 9.97 8.97 -16.75
CA ARG A 204 11.09 9.74 -16.18
C ARG A 204 11.06 9.74 -14.65
N TRP A 205 12.23 10.01 -14.09
CA TRP A 205 12.43 10.23 -12.67
C TRP A 205 11.87 11.58 -12.22
N LEU A 206 11.36 11.65 -10.99
CA LEU A 206 10.98 12.92 -10.35
C LEU A 206 12.22 13.80 -10.14
N THR A 207 12.12 15.09 -10.43
CA THR A 207 13.15 16.05 -10.02
C THR A 207 13.20 16.17 -8.50
N GLU A 208 14.30 16.72 -7.95
CA GLU A 208 14.42 17.01 -6.51
C GLU A 208 13.23 17.84 -6.00
N GLN A 209 12.85 18.88 -6.76
CA GLN A 209 11.76 19.78 -6.39
C GLN A 209 10.41 19.05 -6.38
N GLU A 210 10.12 18.22 -7.38
CA GLU A 210 8.88 17.43 -7.42
C GLU A 210 8.84 16.42 -6.28
N PHE A 211 9.94 15.71 -6.03
CA PHE A 211 10.04 14.72 -4.97
C PHE A 211 9.87 15.36 -3.59
N LYS A 212 10.68 16.37 -3.26
CA LYS A 212 10.63 17.05 -1.96
C LYS A 212 9.30 17.78 -1.77
N GLY A 213 8.80 18.45 -2.80
CA GLY A 213 7.52 19.15 -2.73
C GLY A 213 6.35 18.22 -2.41
N LEU A 214 6.33 17.00 -2.96
CA LEU A 214 5.31 16.01 -2.64
C LEU A 214 5.55 15.37 -1.26
N MET A 215 6.80 15.01 -0.95
CA MET A 215 7.14 14.37 0.32
C MET A 215 6.91 15.28 1.51
N ASP A 216 7.34 16.53 1.44
CA ASP A 216 7.12 17.52 2.50
C ASP A 216 5.62 17.77 2.69
N PHE A 217 4.84 17.82 1.60
CA PHE A 217 3.38 17.89 1.68
C PHE A 217 2.81 16.69 2.42
N PHE A 218 3.20 15.45 2.10
CA PHE A 218 2.68 14.29 2.83
C PHE A 218 3.12 14.28 4.30
N VAL A 219 4.36 14.65 4.61
CA VAL A 219 4.86 14.76 6.00
C VAL A 219 4.06 15.79 6.79
N GLU A 220 3.75 16.94 6.20
CA GLU A 220 2.87 17.95 6.82
C GLU A 220 1.49 17.36 7.14
N LYS A 221 0.89 16.63 6.20
CA LYS A 221 -0.44 16.03 6.41
C LYS A 221 -0.45 14.85 7.38
N VAL A 222 0.66 14.13 7.52
CA VAL A 222 0.86 13.18 8.63
C VAL A 222 0.93 13.92 9.96
N ASN A 223 1.70 15.00 10.05
CA ASN A 223 1.82 15.81 11.27
C ASN A 223 0.49 16.47 11.69
N GLU A 224 -0.39 16.78 10.73
CA GLU A 224 -1.75 17.28 10.98
C GLU A 224 -2.75 16.17 11.37
N GLY A 225 -2.34 14.89 11.36
CA GLY A 225 -3.21 13.75 11.61
C GLY A 225 -4.19 13.44 10.47
N LYS A 226 -3.98 14.03 9.27
CA LYS A 226 -4.83 13.78 8.09
C LYS A 226 -4.41 12.54 7.31
N LEU A 227 -3.13 12.17 7.35
CA LEU A 227 -2.60 10.94 6.75
C LEU A 227 -2.09 10.00 7.85
N ALA A 228 -2.31 8.70 7.67
CA ALA A 228 -1.82 7.66 8.56
C ALA A 228 -0.34 7.32 8.33
N GLY A 229 0.28 7.90 7.30
CA GLY A 229 1.65 7.59 6.92
C GLY A 229 1.93 7.81 5.43
N ILE A 230 3.08 7.29 5.01
CA ILE A 230 3.67 7.52 3.69
C ILE A 230 4.11 6.18 3.09
N ARG A 231 3.96 6.02 1.77
CA ARG A 231 4.47 4.88 1.00
C ARG A 231 5.42 5.33 -0.10
N VAL A 232 6.60 4.73 -0.14
CA VAL A 232 7.56 4.89 -1.24
C VAL A 232 7.55 3.67 -2.15
N PHE A 233 7.25 3.87 -3.43
CA PHE A 233 7.46 2.88 -4.48
C PHE A 233 8.72 3.23 -5.28
N ARG A 234 9.82 2.47 -5.18
CA ARG A 234 10.04 1.21 -4.44
C ARG A 234 11.51 1.08 -4.03
N VAL A 235 11.89 0.07 -3.23
CA VAL A 235 13.28 -0.11 -2.79
C VAL A 235 14.27 -0.18 -3.95
N GLU A 236 13.97 -0.99 -4.97
CA GLU A 236 14.81 -1.08 -6.16
C GLU A 236 15.12 0.29 -6.79
N SER A 237 14.14 1.19 -6.83
CA SER A 237 14.31 2.54 -7.36
C SER A 237 15.21 3.42 -6.47
N LEU A 238 15.14 3.27 -5.15
CA LEU A 238 16.04 3.96 -4.21
C LEU A 238 17.49 3.48 -4.37
N ASN A 239 17.70 2.18 -4.62
CA ASN A 239 19.03 1.63 -4.88
C ASN A 239 19.62 2.12 -6.21
N GLN A 240 18.78 2.27 -7.24
CA GLN A 240 19.21 2.80 -8.55
C GLN A 240 19.54 4.29 -8.51
N ARG A 241 18.94 5.05 -7.58
CA ARG A 241 19.04 6.51 -7.47
C ARG A 241 19.21 6.92 -6.00
N PRO A 242 20.41 6.75 -5.42
CA PRO A 242 20.67 7.01 -4.00
C PRO A 242 20.40 8.46 -3.55
N GLU A 243 20.36 9.42 -4.46
CA GLU A 243 19.96 10.81 -4.17
C GLU A 243 18.57 10.90 -3.52
N TYR A 244 17.63 10.01 -3.90
CA TYR A 244 16.31 9.97 -3.27
C TYR A 244 16.36 9.49 -1.83
N VAL A 245 17.32 8.65 -1.46
CA VAL A 245 17.53 8.23 -0.05
C VAL A 245 17.87 9.45 0.79
N LYS A 246 18.78 10.31 0.30
CA LYS A 246 19.13 11.57 0.95
C LYS A 246 17.92 12.49 1.08
N TRP A 247 17.20 12.75 -0.01
CA TRP A 247 16.03 13.63 0.03
C TRP A 247 14.91 13.09 0.92
N LEU A 248 14.70 11.77 0.91
CA LEU A 248 13.70 11.12 1.76
C LEU A 248 14.03 11.33 3.24
N LYS A 249 15.29 11.17 3.65
CA LYS A 249 15.73 11.44 5.03
C LYS A 249 15.51 12.89 5.41
N GLU A 250 15.83 13.82 4.51
CA GLU A 250 15.63 15.26 4.75
C GLU A 250 14.14 15.58 4.97
N SER A 251 13.24 15.07 4.14
CA SER A 251 11.80 15.26 4.31
C SER A 251 11.26 14.57 5.56
N LEU A 252 11.60 13.30 5.79
CA LEU A 252 11.11 12.53 6.94
C LEU A 252 11.65 13.05 8.28
N SER A 253 12.79 13.75 8.29
CA SER A 253 13.31 14.41 9.50
C SER A 253 12.35 15.47 10.07
N LYS A 254 11.40 15.95 9.25
CA LYS A 254 10.36 16.92 9.61
C LYS A 254 9.11 16.28 10.21
N LEU A 255 9.02 14.95 10.26
CA LEU A 255 7.94 14.26 10.97
C LEU A 255 8.03 14.56 12.47
N LYS A 256 6.93 15.04 13.04
CA LYS A 256 6.76 15.14 14.48
C LYS A 256 6.61 13.72 15.00
N ARG A 257 7.60 13.25 15.76
CA ARG A 257 7.50 11.95 16.42
C ARG A 257 6.38 12.05 17.47
N PRO A 258 5.43 11.10 17.51
CA PRO A 258 4.54 10.97 18.64
C PRO A 258 5.30 10.68 19.93
#